data_AF-A0A0J9XQF8-F1
#
_entry.id   AF-A0A0J9XQF8-F1
#
_cell.length_a   1.000
_cell.length_b   1.000
_cell.length_c   1.000
_cell.angle_alpha   90.00
_cell.angle_beta   90.00
_cell.angle_gamma   90.00
#
_symmetry.space_group_name_H-M   'P 1'
#
loop_
_entity.id
_entity.type
_entity.pdbx_description
1 polymer ?
#
loop_
_entity_poly.entity_id
_entity_poly.type
_entity_poly.pdbx_seq_one_letter_code
_entity_poly.pdbx_strand_id
1 'polypeptide(L)'
;MTVPSTVASSETTITFDAINNKSTTFDAINKSRVRRQKANTRERNRMHGLNRALDKLRQRVPITTQHQKLSKIETLRLASAETAVSSIIYKGII
;
A
#
# COMPACT_ATOMS: atom_id res chain seq x y z
N MET A 1 32.68 -57.22 42.02
CA MET A 1 33.00 -56.13 41.09
C MET A 1 31.74 -55.83 40.28
N THR A 2 31.53 -54.55 39.99
CA THR A 2 30.25 -53.82 39.93
C THR A 2 29.33 -54.17 38.73
N VAL A 3 28.02 -53.98 38.95
CA VAL A 3 26.88 -54.20 38.02
C VAL A 3 26.88 -53.31 36.77
N PRO A 4 26.17 -53.70 35.68
CA PRO A 4 25.96 -52.87 34.49
C PRO A 4 24.65 -52.04 34.54
N SER A 5 24.53 -51.12 33.58
CA SER A 5 23.37 -50.27 33.23
C SER A 5 23.26 -48.96 34.03
N THR A 6 23.19 -47.78 33.40
CA THR A 6 21.93 -47.27 32.87
C THR A 6 22.18 -46.18 31.83
N VAL A 7 21.41 -46.25 30.75
CA VAL A 7 21.21 -45.26 29.69
C VAL A 7 21.37 -43.80 30.16
N ALA A 8 22.27 -43.06 29.51
CA ALA A 8 22.27 -41.61 29.54
C ALA A 8 21.03 -41.12 28.77
N SER A 9 19.89 -41.03 29.45
CA SER A 9 18.76 -40.27 28.95
C SER A 9 19.17 -38.81 28.90
N SER A 10 19.38 -38.30 27.68
CA SER A 10 19.45 -36.88 27.37
C SER A 10 18.08 -36.27 27.65
N GLU A 11 17.79 -35.98 28.93
CA GLU A 11 16.67 -35.14 29.30
C GLU A 11 16.93 -33.75 28.73
N THR A 12 16.24 -33.46 27.63
CA THR A 12 16.16 -32.11 27.08
C THR A 12 15.36 -31.30 28.09
N THR A 13 16.04 -30.72 29.09
CA THR A 13 15.44 -29.76 29.99
C THR A 13 15.12 -28.52 29.17
N ILE A 14 13.89 -28.45 28.64
CA ILE A 14 13.33 -27.24 28.05
C ILE A 14 13.11 -26.27 29.21
N THR A 15 13.99 -25.29 29.33
CA THR A 15 13.83 -24.19 30.29
C THR A 15 12.49 -23.50 30.03
N PHE A 16 11.66 -23.38 31.07
CA PHE A 16 10.29 -22.84 31.04
C PHE A 16 10.20 -21.45 30.37
N ASP A 17 11.30 -20.67 30.40
CA ASP A 17 11.41 -19.34 29.83
C ASP A 17 11.31 -19.29 28.29
N ALA A 18 11.66 -20.38 27.59
CA ALA A 18 11.59 -20.46 26.13
C ALA A 18 10.14 -20.58 25.61
N ILE A 19 9.22 -21.12 26.41
CA ILE A 19 7.82 -21.32 26.05
C ILE A 19 7.05 -19.99 26.14
N ASN A 20 7.32 -19.18 27.17
CA ASN A 20 6.69 -17.87 27.35
C ASN A 20 7.11 -16.84 26.26
N ASN A 21 8.31 -16.96 25.69
CA ASN A 21 8.81 -16.03 24.68
C ASN A 21 8.26 -16.25 23.24
N LYS A 22 7.72 -17.44 22.94
CA LYS A 22 7.12 -17.71 21.62
C LYS A 22 5.77 -17.03 21.44
N SER A 23 4.98 -16.92 22.51
CA SER A 23 3.65 -16.27 22.48
C SER A 23 3.77 -14.78 22.15
N THR A 24 4.67 -14.08 22.84
CA THR A 24 4.87 -12.62 22.67
C THR A 24 5.36 -12.25 21.28
N THR A 25 6.21 -13.09 20.67
CA THR A 25 6.75 -12.86 19.32
C THR A 25 5.66 -13.02 18.25
N PHE A 26 4.83 -14.05 18.35
CA PHE A 26 3.70 -14.26 17.43
C PHE A 26 2.67 -13.14 17.52
N ASP A 27 2.35 -12.69 18.73
CA ASP A 27 1.43 -11.57 18.97
C ASP A 27 1.98 -10.25 18.41
N ALA A 28 3.28 -10.00 18.58
CA ALA A 28 3.96 -8.85 18.00
C ALA A 28 3.92 -8.88 16.46
N ILE A 29 4.18 -10.04 15.85
CA ILE A 29 4.09 -10.23 14.40
C ILE A 29 2.67 -10.00 13.89
N ASN A 30 1.65 -10.54 14.57
CA ASN A 30 0.25 -10.31 14.22
C ASN A 30 -0.15 -8.85 14.34
N LYS A 31 0.25 -8.18 15.42
CA LYS A 31 0.02 -6.74 15.61
C LYS A 31 0.68 -5.92 14.51
N SER A 32 1.91 -6.26 14.11
CA SER A 32 2.61 -5.65 12.97
C SER A 32 1.84 -5.86 11.66
N ARG A 33 1.39 -7.09 11.39
CA ARG A 33 0.58 -7.43 10.21
C ARG A 33 -0.72 -6.62 10.15
N VAL A 34 -1.43 -6.49 11.27
CA VAL A 34 -2.67 -5.68 11.36
C VAL A 34 -2.38 -4.20 11.10
N ARG A 35 -1.32 -3.63 11.68
CA ARG A 35 -0.92 -2.23 11.41
C ARG A 35 -0.62 -2.00 9.93
N ARG A 36 0.13 -2.91 9.31
CA ARG A 36 0.44 -2.88 7.87
C ARG A 36 -0.82 -2.97 7.03
N GLN A 37 -1.75 -3.87 7.36
CA GLN A 37 -3.02 -3.99 6.65
C GLN A 37 -3.88 -2.72 6.76
N LYS A 38 -3.91 -2.10 7.95
CA LYS A 38 -4.59 -0.82 8.17
C LYS A 38 -3.95 0.30 7.34
N ALA A 39 -2.62 0.35 7.28
CA ALA A 39 -1.88 1.31 6.45
C ALA A 39 -2.18 1.13 4.96
N ASN A 40 -2.11 -0.09 4.45
CA ASN A 40 -2.42 -0.41 3.06
C ASN A 40 -3.86 -0.03 2.70
N THR A 41 -4.79 -0.23 3.63
CA THR A 41 -6.20 0.16 3.42
C THR A 41 -6.38 1.67 3.35
N ARG A 42 -5.67 2.43 4.20
CA ARG A 42 -5.66 3.89 4.12
C ARG A 42 -5.11 4.37 2.77
N GLU A 43 -4.01 3.79 2.31
CA GLU A 43 -3.41 4.18 1.04
C GLU A 43 -4.30 3.85 -0.15
N ARG A 44 -4.97 2.68 -0.14
CA ARG A 44 -6.00 2.36 -1.14
C ARG A 44 -7.10 3.42 -1.18
N ASN A 45 -7.63 3.81 -0.02
CA ASN A 45 -8.66 4.85 0.07
C ASN A 45 -8.17 6.21 -0.44
N ARG A 46 -6.93 6.59 -0.10
CA ARG A 46 -6.30 7.81 -0.62
C ARG A 46 -6.20 7.78 -2.15
N MET A 47 -5.77 6.65 -2.71
CA MET A 47 -5.66 6.45 -4.15
C MET A 47 -7.02 6.43 -4.85
N HIS A 48 -8.08 5.90 -4.23
CA HIS A 48 -9.45 6.02 -4.73
C HIS A 48 -9.89 7.49 -4.82
N GLY A 49 -9.59 8.30 -3.81
CA GLY A 49 -9.83 9.74 -3.84
C GLY A 49 -9.09 10.45 -4.98
N LEU A 50 -7.79 10.16 -5.13
CA LEU A 50 -6.97 10.71 -6.22
C LEU A 50 -7.50 10.31 -7.61
N ASN A 51 -7.83 9.03 -7.80
CA ASN A 51 -8.37 8.55 -9.07
C ASN A 51 -9.73 9.18 -9.38
N ARG A 52 -10.60 9.41 -8.37
CA ARG A 52 -11.86 10.13 -8.56
C ARG A 52 -11.63 11.59 -8.99
N ALA A 53 -10.64 12.27 -8.41
CA ALA A 53 -10.28 13.62 -8.84
C ALA A 53 -9.75 13.65 -10.28
N LEU A 54 -8.94 12.65 -10.67
CA LEU A 54 -8.46 12.50 -12.04
C LEU A 54 -9.60 12.22 -13.03
N ASP A 55 -10.59 11.41 -12.65
CA ASP A 55 -11.77 11.16 -13.47
C ASP A 55 -12.61 12.43 -13.66
N LYS A 56 -12.72 13.30 -12.64
CA LYS A 56 -13.31 14.64 -12.80
C LYS A 56 -12.51 15.51 -13.77
N LEU A 57 -11.18 15.46 -13.71
CA LEU A 57 -10.32 16.20 -14.64
C LEU A 57 -10.57 15.75 -16.09
N ARG A 58 -10.68 14.43 -16.34
CA ARG A 58 -11.00 13.89 -17.67
C ARG A 58 -12.28 14.46 -18.29
N GLN A 59 -13.27 14.83 -17.48
CA GLN A 59 -14.53 15.43 -17.98
C GLN A 59 -14.36 16.87 -18.48
N ARG A 60 -13.31 17.57 -18.02
CA ARG A 60 -13.00 18.96 -18.43
C ARG A 60 -11.97 19.02 -19.54
N VAL A 61 -11.20 17.94 -19.72
CA VAL A 61 -10.22 17.82 -20.78
C VAL A 61 -10.94 17.57 -22.11
N PRO A 62 -10.75 18.40 -23.14
CA PRO A 62 -11.37 18.18 -24.45
C PRO A 62 -10.78 16.92 -25.10
N ILE A 63 -11.62 15.92 -25.34
CA ILE A 63 -11.23 14.63 -25.96
C ILE A 63 -11.83 14.57 -27.36
N THR A 64 -11.04 14.18 -28.36
CA THR A 64 -11.51 13.98 -29.74
C THR A 64 -12.37 12.72 -29.89
N THR A 65 -12.26 11.76 -28.96
CA THR A 65 -13.00 10.50 -28.93
C THR A 65 -13.73 10.33 -27.59
N GLN A 66 -15.03 10.63 -27.57
CA GLN A 66 -15.86 10.64 -26.33
C GLN A 66 -15.89 9.31 -25.57
N HIS A 67 -15.52 8.19 -26.20
CA HIS A 67 -15.63 6.85 -25.61
C HIS A 67 -14.31 6.28 -25.06
N GLN A 68 -13.15 6.94 -25.25
CA GLN A 68 -11.87 6.39 -24.80
C GLN A 68 -11.39 7.08 -23.51
N LYS A 69 -11.19 6.28 -22.45
CA LYS A 69 -10.59 6.78 -21.21
C LYS A 69 -9.10 7.03 -21.40
N LEU A 70 -8.69 8.30 -21.35
CA LEU A 70 -7.29 8.71 -21.39
C LEU A 70 -6.49 8.11 -20.23
N SER A 71 -5.24 7.73 -20.47
CA SER A 71 -4.30 7.33 -19.43
C SER A 71 -4.01 8.48 -18.45
N LYS A 72 -3.38 8.17 -17.31
CA LYS A 72 -3.05 9.21 -16.30
C LYS A 72 -2.16 10.29 -16.88
N ILE A 73 -1.13 9.91 -17.64
CA ILE A 73 -0.16 10.87 -18.21
C ILE A 73 -0.79 11.72 -19.31
N GLU A 74 -1.61 11.13 -20.18
CA GLU A 74 -2.30 11.86 -21.24
C GLU A 74 -3.26 12.90 -20.66
N THR A 75 -4.04 12.50 -19.65
CA THR A 75 -4.96 13.42 -18.95
C THR A 75 -4.23 14.63 -18.39
N LEU A 76 -3.08 14.41 -17.72
CA LEU A 76 -2.29 15.49 -17.13
C LEU A 76 -1.66 16.41 -18.19
N ARG A 77 -1.09 15.83 -19.25
CA ARG A 77 -0.48 16.61 -20.35
C ARG A 77 -1.50 17.48 -21.05
N LEU A 78 -2.66 16.92 -21.36
CA LEU A 78 -3.71 17.62 -22.10
C LEU A 78 -4.39 18.69 -21.25
N ALA A 79 -4.60 18.45 -19.95
CA ALA A 79 -5.09 19.46 -19.03
C ALA A 79 -4.13 20.66 -18.93
N SER A 80 -2.82 20.41 -18.79
CA SER A 80 -1.82 21.49 -18.74
C SER A 80 -1.78 22.28 -20.06
N ALA A 81 -1.92 21.59 -21.20
CA ALA A 81 -1.98 22.24 -22.50
C ALA A 81 -3.25 23.10 -22.65
N GLU A 82 -4.42 22.59 -22.24
CA GLU A 82 -5.70 23.33 -22.26
C GLU A 82 -5.61 24.61 -21.43
N THR A 83 -5.10 24.54 -20.20
CA THR A 83 -4.96 25.71 -19.35
C THR A 83 -3.99 26.73 -19.94
N ALA A 84 -2.89 26.29 -20.57
CA ALA A 84 -1.94 27.17 -21.24
C ALA A 84 -2.58 27.88 -22.45
N VAL A 85 -3.27 27.13 -23.31
CA VAL A 85 -3.95 27.68 -24.50
C VAL A 85 -5.05 28.66 -24.08
N SER A 86 -5.89 28.26 -23.13
CA SER A 86 -6.90 29.11 -22.51
C SER A 86 -6.29 30.40 -21.97
N SER A 87 -5.22 30.31 -21.17
CA SER A 87 -4.51 31.49 -20.66
C SER A 87 -3.94 32.40 -21.75
N ILE A 88 -3.44 31.86 -22.86
CA ILE A 88 -2.93 32.67 -23.98
C ILE A 88 -4.09 33.43 -24.65
N ILE A 89 -5.21 32.74 -24.90
CA ILE A 89 -6.40 33.34 -25.51
C ILE A 89 -6.95 34.46 -24.61
N TYR A 90 -7.12 34.21 -23.31
CA TYR A 90 -7.67 35.22 -22.39
C TYR A 90 -6.73 36.40 -22.11
N LYS A 91 -5.40 36.21 -22.20
CA LYS A 91 -4.40 37.30 -22.05
C LYS A 91 -4.13 38.09 -23.34
N GLY A 92 -4.50 37.54 -24.50
CA GLY A 92 -4.34 38.21 -25.80
C GLY A 92 -5.57 39.01 -26.24
N ILE A 93 -6.70 38.86 -25.56
CA ILE A 93 -7.99 39.49 -25.89
C ILE A 93 -8.32 40.67 -24.96
N ILE A 94 -7.59 40.83 -23.85
CA ILE A 94 -7.63 41.99 -22.93
C ILE A 94 -6.27 42.68 -23.00
#